data_AF-A0A2T7PA06-F1
#
_entry.id   AF-A0A2T7PA06-F1
#
_cell.length_a   1.000
_cell.length_b   1.000
_cell.length_c   1.000
_cell.angle_alpha   90.00
_cell.angle_beta   90.00
_cell.angle_gamma   90.00
#
_symmetry.space_group_name_H-M   'P 1'
#
loop_
_entity.id
_entity.type
_entity.pdbx_description
1 polymer ?
#
loop_
_entity_poly.entity_id
_entity_poly.type
_entity_poly.pdbx_seq_one_letter_code
_entity_poly.pdbx_strand_id
1 'polypeptide(L)'
;MGFVGNVLEKWIGTNGCSSVNSVKGRDEPAYVGSVAALSCWHCIADNCEQNPEDNYKAAKRQCLEGQFCQKVTFEMHSDVGSATYSSVVRSCAENCMDQDDFRQNCSNWLLTTRGCVKRTCCNDEDLCNGAAIPSTHLWCLGPFTALVWLLGTHLL
;
A
#
# COMPACT_ATOMS: atom_id res chain seq x y z
N MET A 1 -10.62 -3.77 53.09
CA MET A 1 -10.39 -2.87 51.93
C MET A 1 -9.78 -3.76 50.85
N GLY A 2 -10.50 -4.44 49.93
CA GLY A 2 -11.59 -4.06 49.00
C GLY A 2 -11.00 -3.22 47.87
N PHE A 3 -10.99 -3.53 46.55
CA PHE A 3 -11.73 -4.38 45.59
C PHE A 3 -10.72 -4.90 44.51
N VAL A 4 -10.73 -6.13 43.92
CA VAL A 4 -11.63 -6.86 42.98
C VAL A 4 -11.74 -6.30 41.54
N GLY A 5 -11.41 -7.14 40.53
CA GLY A 5 -11.90 -7.11 39.12
C GLY A 5 -10.78 -7.16 38.06
N ASN A 6 -10.31 -8.30 37.53
CA ASN A 6 -10.85 -9.11 36.41
C ASN A 6 -11.43 -8.30 35.22
N VAL A 7 -10.84 -8.44 34.01
CA VAL A 7 -11.54 -8.82 32.76
C VAL A 7 -10.53 -9.44 31.78
N LEU A 8 -10.87 -10.64 31.33
CA LEU A 8 -10.27 -11.44 30.26
C LEU A 8 -11.38 -11.61 29.21
N GLU A 9 -11.27 -11.03 28.01
CA GLU A 9 -12.00 -11.41 26.79
C GLU A 9 -11.16 -10.91 25.60
N LYS A 10 -10.41 -11.71 24.83
CA LYS A 10 -10.79 -12.75 23.86
C LYS A 10 -11.98 -12.35 22.98
N TRP A 11 -11.68 -11.75 21.82
CA TRP A 11 -12.56 -11.79 20.65
C TRP A 11 -11.82 -12.41 19.46
N ILE A 12 -12.29 -13.61 19.11
CA ILE A 12 -12.13 -14.27 17.81
C ILE A 12 -13.45 -14.04 17.07
N GLY A 13 -13.38 -13.75 15.78
CA GLY A 13 -14.50 -13.69 14.84
C GLY A 13 -14.82 -12.25 14.43
N THR A 14 -15.21 -11.94 13.20
CA THR A 14 -15.54 -12.74 12.01
C THR A 14 -15.69 -11.73 10.86
N ASN A 15 -15.57 -12.22 9.63
CA ASN A 15 -15.87 -11.51 8.39
C ASN A 15 -17.14 -10.65 8.48
N GLY A 16 -17.07 -9.42 7.99
CA GLY A 16 -18.24 -8.54 7.89
C GLY A 16 -17.96 -7.31 7.04
N CYS A 17 -18.10 -7.44 5.72
CA CYS A 17 -18.43 -6.29 4.88
C CYS A 17 -19.72 -5.66 5.42
N SER A 18 -19.70 -4.37 5.73
CA SER A 18 -20.92 -3.58 5.88
C SER A 18 -20.69 -2.16 5.43
N SER A 19 -21.16 -1.90 4.22
CA SER A 19 -21.48 -0.57 3.73
C SER A 19 -22.58 0.02 4.61
N VAL A 20 -22.38 1.21 5.18
CA VAL A 20 -23.48 1.98 5.78
C VAL A 20 -23.42 3.41 5.25
N ASN A 21 -24.22 3.68 4.23
CA ASN A 21 -24.76 5.01 3.98
C ASN A 21 -25.87 5.27 5.01
N SER A 22 -25.78 6.36 5.75
CA SER A 22 -26.95 6.98 6.38
C SER A 22 -26.69 8.46 6.66
N VAL A 23 -27.39 9.30 5.90
CA VAL A 23 -27.61 10.72 6.19
C VAL A 23 -28.82 10.82 7.12
N LYS A 24 -28.69 11.52 8.26
CA LYS A 24 -29.60 12.59 8.76
C LYS A 24 -29.25 12.93 10.22
N GLY A 25 -29.12 14.23 10.49
CA GLY A 25 -28.38 14.76 11.63
C GLY A 25 -29.11 14.85 12.97
N ARG A 26 -28.32 15.16 14.00
CA ARG A 26 -28.61 16.12 15.07
C ARG A 26 -27.30 16.39 15.82
N ASP A 27 -27.17 17.61 16.36
CA ASP A 27 -25.95 18.16 16.96
C ASP A 27 -25.44 17.33 18.16
N GLU A 28 -24.42 16.52 17.92
CA GLU A 28 -23.50 15.97 18.93
C GLU A 28 -22.09 16.38 18.51
N PRO A 29 -21.17 16.70 19.45
CA PRO A 29 -19.79 16.99 19.09
C PRO A 29 -19.22 15.75 18.41
N ALA A 30 -18.95 15.87 17.11
CA ALA A 30 -18.29 14.83 16.34
C ALA A 30 -16.98 14.51 17.06
N TYR A 31 -16.93 13.34 17.71
CA TYR A 31 -15.67 12.74 18.06
C TYR A 31 -15.02 12.38 16.73
N VAL A 32 -14.25 13.33 16.19
CA VAL A 32 -13.31 13.07 15.11
C VAL A 32 -12.34 12.09 15.72
N GLY A 33 -12.58 10.79 15.49
CA GLY A 33 -11.63 9.75 15.86
C GLY A 33 -10.28 10.21 15.32
N SER A 34 -9.33 10.46 16.22
CA SER A 34 -8.00 10.93 15.87
C SER A 34 -7.48 10.07 14.73
N VAL A 35 -7.31 10.65 13.54
CA VAL A 35 -6.80 9.89 12.41
C VAL A 35 -5.37 9.57 12.80
N ALA A 36 -5.10 8.31 13.13
CA ALA A 36 -3.79 7.90 13.59
C ALA A 36 -2.75 8.35 12.56
N ALA A 37 -1.72 9.05 13.04
CA ALA A 37 -0.66 9.55 12.18
C ALA A 37 0.07 8.37 11.54
N LEU A 38 -0.11 8.24 10.22
CA LEU A 38 0.45 7.20 9.35
C LEU A 38 1.98 7.19 9.43
N SER A 39 2.60 6.01 9.50
CA SER A 39 4.04 5.85 9.39
C SER A 39 4.43 5.39 8.00
N CYS A 40 5.42 6.03 7.37
CA CYS A 40 5.87 5.70 6.01
C CYS A 40 7.37 5.43 5.95
N TRP A 41 7.80 4.72 4.91
CA TRP A 41 9.21 4.69 4.57
C TRP A 41 9.65 6.06 4.05
N HIS A 42 10.82 6.49 4.50
CA HIS A 42 11.48 7.72 4.10
C HIS A 42 12.89 7.40 3.61
N CYS A 43 13.16 7.67 2.34
CA CYS A 43 14.46 7.40 1.72
C CYS A 43 14.72 8.46 0.65
N ILE A 44 15.77 9.27 0.86
CA ILE A 44 16.27 10.29 -0.06
C ILE A 44 17.79 10.10 -0.14
N ALA A 45 18.22 9.08 -0.85
CA ALA A 45 19.61 8.70 -1.00
C ALA A 45 19.79 7.76 -2.22
N ASP A 46 21.03 7.41 -2.53
CA ASP A 46 21.29 6.32 -3.47
C ASP A 46 20.78 4.99 -2.93
N ASN A 47 20.42 4.09 -3.83
CA ASN A 47 19.93 2.73 -3.55
C ASN A 47 18.53 2.67 -2.91
N CYS A 48 17.77 3.76 -2.94
CA CYS A 48 16.39 3.75 -2.47
C CYS A 48 15.47 2.89 -3.36
N GLU A 49 15.88 2.42 -4.53
CA GLU A 49 15.11 1.44 -5.31
C GLU A 49 15.02 0.06 -4.61
N GLN A 50 15.96 -0.25 -3.71
CA GLN A 50 16.00 -1.49 -2.94
C GLN A 50 14.86 -1.58 -1.92
N ASN A 51 14.67 -2.78 -1.36
CA ASN A 51 13.73 -3.01 -0.26
C ASN A 51 14.13 -2.12 0.95
N PRO A 52 13.25 -1.23 1.43
CA PRO A 52 13.60 -0.34 2.54
C PRO A 52 13.83 -1.07 3.87
N GLU A 53 13.36 -2.31 4.03
CA GLU A 53 13.66 -3.12 5.22
C GLU A 53 15.13 -3.52 5.32
N ASP A 54 15.76 -3.76 4.17
CA ASP A 54 17.15 -4.20 4.07
C ASP A 54 18.12 -3.03 3.84
N ASN A 55 17.60 -1.81 3.67
CA ASN A 55 18.38 -0.62 3.34
C ASN A 55 18.58 0.27 4.57
N TYR A 56 19.80 0.31 5.10
CA TYR A 56 20.16 1.15 6.26
C TYR A 56 19.94 2.66 6.04
N LYS A 57 19.82 3.12 4.79
CA LYS A 57 19.52 4.52 4.45
C LYS A 57 18.02 4.83 4.45
N ALA A 58 17.17 3.81 4.46
CA ALA A 58 15.74 3.98 4.60
C ALA A 58 15.37 4.06 6.08
N ALA A 59 14.50 5.00 6.43
CA ALA A 59 14.01 5.19 7.78
C ALA A 59 12.49 5.12 7.81
N LYS A 60 11.92 4.67 8.93
CA LYS A 60 10.49 4.83 9.20
C LYS A 60 10.25 6.24 9.75
N ARG A 61 9.28 6.96 9.21
CA ARG A 61 8.90 8.29 9.70
C ARG A 61 7.40 8.36 9.88
N GLN A 62 6.99 8.90 11.02
CA GLN A 62 5.60 9.25 11.26
C GLN A 62 5.26 10.54 10.49
N CYS A 63 4.18 10.48 9.73
CA CYS A 63 3.65 11.59 8.94
C CYS A 63 2.74 12.48 9.78
N LEU A 64 2.41 13.66 9.24
CA LEU A 64 1.36 14.49 9.83
C LEU A 64 -0.01 13.87 9.55
N GLU A 65 -0.99 14.23 10.37
CA GLU A 65 -2.38 13.79 10.19
C GLU A 65 -2.89 14.19 8.80
N GLY A 66 -3.54 13.25 8.11
CA GLY A 66 -4.07 13.46 6.76
C GLY A 66 -3.04 13.37 5.62
N GLN A 67 -1.76 13.07 5.91
CA GLN A 67 -0.75 12.80 4.87
C GLN A 67 -0.82 11.36 4.35
N PHE A 68 -0.19 11.16 3.20
CA PHE A 68 -0.09 9.88 2.48
C PHE A 68 1.36 9.42 2.44
N CYS A 69 1.57 8.11 2.42
CA CYS A 69 2.87 7.58 2.00
C CYS A 69 3.02 7.75 0.50
N GLN A 70 4.18 8.25 0.06
CA GLN A 70 4.51 8.37 -1.35
C GLN A 70 5.77 7.61 -1.71
N LYS A 71 5.77 7.07 -2.94
CA LYS A 71 6.95 6.55 -3.63
C LYS A 71 7.01 7.19 -5.01
N VAL A 72 8.15 7.80 -5.34
CA VAL A 72 8.39 8.46 -6.62
C VAL A 72 9.56 7.78 -7.31
N THR A 73 9.31 7.21 -8.48
CA THR A 73 10.36 6.75 -9.39
C THR A 73 10.53 7.78 -10.48
N PHE A 74 11.77 8.19 -10.70
CA PHE A 74 12.17 9.15 -11.73
C PHE A 74 13.11 8.48 -12.72
N GLU A 75 12.97 8.79 -14.01
CA GLU A 75 13.90 8.39 -15.05
C GLU A 75 14.12 9.50 -16.08
N MET A 76 15.37 9.75 -16.46
CA MET A 76 15.75 10.77 -17.45
C MET A 76 16.95 10.30 -18.27
N HIS A 77 17.06 10.73 -19.51
CA HIS A 77 18.21 10.50 -20.37
C HIS A 77 19.14 11.72 -20.34
N SER A 78 20.44 11.48 -20.47
CA SER A 78 21.42 12.54 -20.61
C SER A 78 21.30 13.20 -21.98
N ASP A 79 21.36 14.53 -22.01
CA ASP A 79 21.38 15.30 -23.26
C ASP A 79 22.74 15.25 -23.97
N VAL A 80 23.79 14.79 -23.26
CA VAL A 80 25.19 14.88 -23.69
C VAL A 80 25.81 13.48 -23.89
N GLY A 81 25.08 12.41 -23.61
CA GLY A 81 25.56 11.03 -23.75
C GLY A 81 24.42 10.01 -23.75
N SER A 82 24.75 8.72 -23.81
CA SER A 82 23.76 7.63 -23.80
C SER A 82 23.39 7.15 -22.38
N ALA A 83 23.63 7.98 -21.36
CA ALA A 83 23.39 7.62 -19.98
C ALA A 83 21.92 7.83 -19.61
N THR A 84 21.35 6.87 -18.88
CA THR A 84 20.03 6.98 -18.25
C THR A 84 20.21 7.12 -16.75
N TYR A 85 19.59 8.15 -16.17
CA TYR A 85 19.55 8.39 -14.73
C TYR A 85 18.22 7.93 -14.19
N SER A 86 18.24 7.07 -13.17
CA SER A 86 17.04 6.68 -12.43
C SER A 86 17.24 6.92 -10.94
N SER A 87 16.16 7.31 -10.27
CA SER A 87 16.14 7.51 -8.83
C SER A 87 14.79 7.11 -8.26
N VAL A 88 14.79 6.61 -7.03
CA VAL A 88 13.58 6.30 -6.28
C VAL A 88 13.62 7.10 -4.98
N VAL A 89 12.53 7.79 -4.66
CA VAL A 89 12.37 8.54 -3.42
C VAL A 89 11.13 8.04 -2.68
N ARG A 90 11.21 7.98 -1.36
CA ARG A 90 10.07 7.69 -0.48
C ARG A 90 9.94 8.74 0.60
N SER A 91 8.72 9.17 0.89
CA SER A 91 8.43 10.09 1.99
C SER A 91 6.94 10.10 2.34
N CYS A 92 6.57 10.95 3.31
CA CYS A 92 5.21 11.43 3.47
C CYS A 92 4.91 12.52 2.41
N ALA A 93 3.65 12.69 2.04
CA ALA A 93 3.19 13.78 1.20
C ALA A 93 1.79 14.27 1.55
N GLU A 94 1.59 15.57 1.37
CA GLU A 94 0.27 16.18 1.31
C GLU A 94 -0.26 16.10 -0.13
N ASN A 95 -1.57 15.95 -0.29
CA ASN A 95 -2.25 15.94 -1.59
C ASN A 95 -1.54 15.00 -2.61
N CYS A 96 -1.43 13.73 -2.24
CA CYS A 96 -0.76 12.73 -3.06
C CYS A 96 -1.74 12.17 -4.11
N MET A 97 -1.39 12.32 -5.38
CA MET A 97 -2.11 11.71 -6.50
C MET A 97 -1.17 10.81 -7.28
N ASP A 98 -1.68 9.64 -7.66
CA ASP A 98 -0.94 8.72 -8.51
C ASP A 98 -0.67 9.34 -9.88
N GLN A 99 0.54 9.09 -10.37
CA GLN A 99 0.99 9.48 -11.70
C GLN A 99 1.80 8.33 -12.28
N ASP A 100 1.62 8.04 -13.57
CA ASP A 100 2.41 7.03 -14.25
C ASP A 100 2.66 7.46 -15.71
N ASP A 101 3.74 8.21 -15.90
CA ASP A 101 4.19 8.63 -17.24
C ASP A 101 4.66 7.42 -18.08
N PHE A 102 5.06 6.31 -17.44
CA PHE A 102 5.55 5.11 -18.11
C PHE A 102 4.43 4.31 -18.78
N ARG A 103 3.20 4.37 -18.23
CA ARG A 103 2.02 3.72 -18.83
C ARG A 103 1.69 4.25 -20.22
N GLN A 104 2.02 5.51 -20.50
CA GLN A 104 1.84 6.14 -21.82
C GLN A 104 3.09 6.04 -22.70
N ASN A 105 3.94 5.04 -22.44
CA ASN A 105 5.19 4.80 -23.17
C ASN A 105 6.17 6.00 -23.10
N CYS A 106 6.24 6.64 -21.92
CA CYS A 106 7.29 7.60 -21.50
C CYS A 106 8.10 8.14 -22.69
N SER A 107 7.57 9.19 -23.34
CA SER A 107 8.07 9.57 -24.66
C SER A 107 9.53 10.02 -24.59
N ASN A 108 10.26 9.86 -25.69
CA ASN A 108 11.66 10.30 -25.77
C ASN A 108 11.81 11.79 -25.41
N TRP A 109 10.83 12.62 -25.82
CA TRP A 109 10.77 14.03 -25.41
C TRP A 109 10.72 14.21 -23.90
N LEU A 110 9.94 13.39 -23.18
CA LEU A 110 9.89 13.46 -21.72
C LEU A 110 11.21 13.03 -21.10
N LEU A 111 11.79 11.93 -21.61
CA LEU A 111 13.07 11.40 -21.14
C LEU A 111 14.21 12.42 -21.27
N THR A 112 14.24 13.25 -22.31
CA THR A 112 15.31 14.24 -22.54
C THR A 112 15.02 15.65 -22.02
N THR A 113 13.83 15.92 -21.47
CA THR A 113 13.51 17.28 -21.00
C THR A 113 13.20 17.36 -19.51
N ARG A 114 12.12 16.69 -19.07
CA ARG A 114 11.63 16.75 -17.68
C ARG A 114 11.82 15.45 -16.90
N GLY A 115 12.16 14.36 -17.58
CA GLY A 115 12.12 12.99 -17.06
C GLY A 115 10.70 12.44 -16.93
N CYS A 116 10.61 11.12 -16.88
CA CYS A 116 9.38 10.40 -16.60
C CYS A 116 9.23 10.12 -15.12
N VAL A 117 8.01 10.29 -14.63
CA VAL A 117 7.68 10.12 -13.22
C VAL A 117 6.62 9.03 -13.07
N LYS A 118 6.88 8.12 -12.13
CA LYS A 118 5.87 7.25 -11.55
C LYS A 118 5.73 7.58 -10.07
N ARG A 119 4.60 8.15 -9.68
CA ARG A 119 4.25 8.44 -8.29
C ARG A 119 3.15 7.47 -7.87
N THR A 120 3.38 6.78 -6.76
CA THR A 120 2.39 5.94 -6.11
C THR A 120 2.12 6.45 -4.71
N CYS A 121 0.85 6.57 -4.37
CA CYS A 121 0.33 7.11 -3.13
C CYS A 121 -0.52 6.07 -2.41
N CYS A 122 -0.38 5.97 -1.10
CA CYS A 122 -1.19 5.07 -0.27
C CYS A 122 -1.37 5.63 1.13
N ASN A 123 -2.48 5.29 1.78
CA ASN A 123 -2.86 5.74 3.13
C ASN A 123 -3.71 4.69 3.88
N ASP A 124 -3.68 3.46 3.39
CA ASP A 124 -4.42 2.32 3.88
C ASP A 124 -3.74 1.66 5.09
N GLU A 125 -2.41 1.59 5.09
CA GLU A 125 -1.63 1.02 6.18
C GLU A 125 -0.25 1.66 6.34
N ASP A 126 0.33 1.49 7.54
CA ASP A 126 1.69 1.91 7.82
C ASP A 126 2.67 1.21 6.85
N LEU A 127 3.62 1.99 6.34
CA LEU A 127 4.73 1.55 5.48
C LEU A 127 4.30 1.03 4.11
N CYS A 128 3.07 1.34 3.66
CA CYS A 128 2.51 0.92 2.38
C CYS A 128 3.34 1.36 1.15
N ASN A 129 4.21 2.37 1.27
CA ASN A 129 5.12 2.81 0.19
C ASN A 129 6.41 1.96 0.05
N GLY A 130 6.39 0.71 0.53
CA GLY A 130 7.50 -0.23 0.48
C GLY A 130 7.94 -0.67 -0.92
N ALA A 131 8.66 -1.78 -0.97
CA ALA A 131 8.80 -2.51 -2.23
C ALA A 131 7.42 -3.03 -2.64
N ALA A 132 7.12 -3.06 -3.94
CA ALA A 132 5.95 -3.82 -4.39
C ALA A 132 6.24 -5.27 -4.04
N ILE A 133 5.56 -5.80 -3.02
CA ILE A 133 5.54 -7.23 -2.78
C ILE A 133 4.95 -7.78 -4.09
N PRO A 134 5.68 -8.58 -4.88
CA PRO A 134 5.08 -9.20 -6.05
C PRO A 134 3.84 -9.91 -5.53
N SER A 135 2.67 -9.50 -6.01
CA SER A 135 1.39 -10.08 -5.65
C SER A 135 1.42 -11.53 -6.11
N THR A 136 1.96 -12.42 -5.30
CA THR A 136 1.64 -13.84 -5.38
C THR A 136 0.16 -13.87 -5.04
N HIS A 137 -0.67 -13.85 -6.09
CA HIS A 137 -2.02 -14.34 -6.00
C HIS A 137 -1.90 -15.76 -5.43
N LEU A 138 -1.98 -15.87 -4.11
CA LEU A 138 -2.25 -17.12 -3.43
C LEU A 138 -3.71 -17.38 -3.77
N TRP A 139 -3.93 -18.01 -4.92
CA TRP A 139 -5.16 -18.71 -5.16
C TRP A 139 -5.25 -19.71 -4.01
N CYS A 140 -6.06 -19.39 -3.02
CA CYS A 140 -6.67 -20.37 -2.15
C CYS A 140 -7.36 -21.36 -3.07
N LEU A 141 -6.62 -22.37 -3.55
CA LEU A 141 -7.16 -23.61 -4.06
C LEU A 141 -7.85 -24.27 -2.87
N GLY A 142 -9.07 -23.81 -2.59
CA GLY A 142 -9.98 -24.55 -1.74
C GLY A 142 -10.19 -25.92 -2.37
N PRO A 143 -10.13 -27.01 -1.60
CA PRO A 143 -10.39 -28.35 -2.12
C PRO A 143 -11.90 -28.55 -2.26
N PHE A 144 -12.48 -28.01 -3.33
CA PHE A 144 -13.79 -28.41 -3.85
C PHE A 144 -13.55 -28.60 -5.35
N THR A 145 -13.32 -29.80 -5.87
CA THR A 145 -14.38 -30.77 -6.14
C THR A 145 -13.85 -32.22 -6.18
N ALA A 146 -13.97 -32.96 -5.08
CA ALA A 146 -14.11 -34.43 -5.17
C ALA A 146 -15.60 -34.73 -5.37
N LEU A 147 -16.09 -34.39 -6.56
CA LEU A 147 -17.45 -34.69 -6.99
C LEU A 147 -17.48 -36.17 -7.39
N VAL A 148 -17.85 -37.00 -6.43
CA VAL A 148 -18.89 -38.03 -6.61
C VAL A 148 -18.79 -38.78 -7.95
N TRP A 149 -17.88 -39.76 -8.04
CA TRP A 149 -18.15 -40.93 -8.86
C TRP A 149 -19.04 -41.85 -8.04
N LEU A 150 -20.35 -41.61 -8.19
CA LEU A 150 -21.41 -42.48 -7.73
C LEU A 150 -21.15 -43.91 -8.20
N LEU A 151 -21.26 -44.81 -7.23
CA LEU A 151 -21.67 -46.20 -7.39
C LEU A 151 -22.68 -46.37 -8.54
N GLY A 152 -22.34 -47.24 -9.49
CA GLY A 152 -23.16 -47.54 -10.67
C GLY A 152 -22.98 -48.98 -11.15
N THR A 153 -23.30 -49.92 -10.26
CA THR A 153 -23.94 -51.23 -10.52
C THR A 153 -23.26 -52.30 -11.39
N HIS A 154 -23.07 -53.46 -10.75
CA HIS A 154 -23.19 -54.83 -11.25
C HIS A 154 -23.79 -54.99 -12.67
N LEU A 155 -23.04 -55.65 -13.56
CA LEU A 155 -23.51 -56.73 -14.45
C LEU A 155 -22.37 -57.18 -15.38
N LEU A 156 -21.66 -58.24 -14.97
CA LEU A 156 -21.24 -59.43 -15.74
C LEU A 156 -20.27 -60.27 -14.91
#